data_AF-A0A847PXF5-F1
#
_entry.id   AF-A0A847PXF5-F1
#
_cell.length_a   1.000
_cell.length_b   1.000
_cell.length_c   1.000
_cell.angle_alpha   90.00
_cell.angle_beta   90.00
_cell.angle_gamma   90.00
#
_symmetry.space_group_name_H-M   'P 1'
#
loop_
_entity.id
_entity.type
_entity.pdbx_description
1 polymer ?
#
loop_
_entity_poly.entity_id
_entity_poly.type
_entity_poly.pdbx_seq_one_letter_code
_entity_poly.pdbx_strand_id
1 'polypeptide(L)'
;MSGVTKTVLLEFPPDQVGKPLVSRAVRGFEVEINILHARISPSEVGRMLAVVEGEEPEVEGTLDFLSSSGVRIAPPGEGLALDEELCTHCGACAGLCPTGAFTVSREDWKVALDMTRCIACGICVEACPYGAVTPGGAFGFTEAGL
;
A
#
# COMPACT_ATOMS: atom_id res chain seq x y z
N MET A 1 -29.54 -5.27 -0.53
CA MET A 1 -28.36 -4.95 0.29
C MET A 1 -27.20 -5.41 -0.55
N SER A 2 -26.44 -4.43 -1.06
CA SER A 2 -25.47 -4.66 -2.13
C SER A 2 -24.11 -4.62 -1.47
N GLY A 3 -23.44 -5.77 -1.38
CA GLY A 3 -22.09 -5.84 -0.84
C GLY A 3 -21.15 -4.90 -1.59
N VAL A 4 -20.28 -4.24 -0.83
CA VAL A 4 -19.26 -3.31 -1.32
C VAL A 4 -17.89 -3.91 -1.03
N THR A 5 -16.99 -3.78 -1.99
CA THR A 5 -15.59 -4.17 -1.88
C THR A 5 -14.71 -2.94 -2.03
N LYS A 6 -13.88 -2.64 -1.02
CA LYS A 6 -12.99 -1.48 -1.04
C LYS A 6 -11.56 -1.90 -0.72
N THR A 7 -10.67 -1.67 -1.67
CA THR A 7 -9.24 -1.83 -1.44
C THR A 7 -8.71 -0.57 -0.76
N VAL A 8 -7.94 -0.72 0.32
CA VAL A 8 -7.37 0.39 1.09
C VAL A 8 -5.97 0.05 1.56
N LEU A 9 -5.12 1.06 1.59
CA LEU A 9 -3.85 1.02 2.29
C LEU A 9 -4.06 1.58 3.70
N LEU A 10 -3.67 0.80 4.70
CA LEU A 10 -3.72 1.16 6.12
C LEU A 10 -2.30 1.36 6.65
N GLU A 11 -2.03 2.53 7.23
CA GLU A 11 -0.79 2.81 7.95
C GLU A 11 -1.04 2.89 9.44
N PHE A 12 -0.37 2.03 10.18
CA PHE A 12 -0.39 1.96 11.63
C PHE A 12 0.81 2.73 12.17
N PRO A 13 0.60 3.84 12.88
CA PRO A 13 1.67 4.47 13.64
C PRO A 13 2.33 3.48 14.60
N PRO A 14 3.60 3.69 15.00
CA PRO A 14 4.34 2.75 15.84
C PRO A 14 3.62 2.38 17.16
N ASP A 15 2.87 3.32 17.75
CA ASP A 15 2.09 3.11 18.96
C ASP A 15 0.78 2.31 18.75
N GLN A 16 0.38 2.10 17.50
CA GLN A 16 -0.83 1.35 17.12
C GLN A 16 -0.54 -0.07 16.64
N VAL A 17 0.69 -0.36 16.18
CA VAL A 17 1.09 -1.67 15.62
C VAL A 17 0.77 -2.84 16.54
N GLY A 18 0.98 -2.69 17.85
CA GLY A 18 0.72 -3.76 18.84
C GLY A 18 -0.74 -3.91 19.24
N LYS A 19 -1.66 -3.07 18.74
CA LYS A 19 -3.07 -3.06 19.15
C LYS A 19 -3.93 -3.89 18.19
N PRO A 20 -4.93 -4.63 18.69
CA PRO A 20 -5.80 -5.47 17.87
C PRO A 20 -6.88 -4.64 17.15
N LEU A 21 -6.52 -3.58 16.43
CA LEU A 21 -7.46 -2.67 15.79
C LEU A 21 -8.24 -3.37 14.67
N VAL A 22 -7.54 -4.08 13.79
CA VAL A 22 -8.14 -4.79 12.64
C VAL A 22 -9.15 -5.84 13.12
N SER A 23 -8.80 -6.65 14.13
CA SER A 23 -9.72 -7.68 14.65
C SER A 23 -10.88 -7.10 15.47
N ARG A 24 -10.74 -5.89 16.03
CA ARG A 24 -11.88 -5.17 16.62
C ARG A 24 -12.80 -4.61 15.55
N ALA A 25 -12.25 -4.09 14.45
CA ALA A 25 -13.03 -3.60 13.33
C ALA A 25 -13.90 -4.71 12.70
N VAL A 26 -13.27 -5.84 12.34
CA VAL A 26 -13.97 -7.03 11.80
C VAL A 26 -15.15 -7.46 12.68
N ARG A 27 -14.96 -7.55 14.01
CA ARG A 27 -16.03 -7.96 14.93
C ARG A 27 -17.08 -6.89 15.21
N GLY A 28 -16.69 -5.61 15.12
CA GLY A 28 -17.56 -4.49 15.47
C GLY A 28 -18.50 -4.09 14.34
N PHE A 29 -18.08 -4.32 13.10
CA PHE A 29 -18.81 -3.92 11.89
C PHE A 29 -19.19 -5.10 10.99
N GLU A 30 -18.91 -6.35 11.40
CA GLU A 30 -19.27 -7.56 10.62
C GLU A 30 -18.70 -7.59 9.19
N VAL A 31 -17.55 -6.93 8.97
CA VAL A 31 -16.84 -6.93 7.68
C VAL A 31 -15.81 -8.05 7.59
N GLU A 32 -15.53 -8.52 6.38
CA GLU A 32 -14.38 -9.36 6.08
C GLU A 32 -13.21 -8.50 5.59
N ILE A 33 -11.99 -8.83 6.04
CA ILE A 33 -10.76 -8.13 5.62
C ILE A 33 -9.78 -9.15 5.08
N ASN A 34 -9.47 -9.05 3.79
CA ASN A 34 -8.43 -9.83 3.14
C ASN A 34 -7.14 -9.01 3.02
N ILE A 35 -6.02 -9.55 3.51
CA ILE A 35 -4.73 -8.86 3.49
C ILE A 35 -3.98 -9.26 2.22
N LEU A 36 -3.77 -8.31 1.31
CA LEU A 36 -3.00 -8.52 0.09
C LEU A 36 -1.49 -8.43 0.35
N HIS A 37 -1.09 -7.50 1.22
CA HIS A 37 0.30 -7.31 1.62
C HIS A 37 0.39 -6.59 2.96
N ALA A 38 1.35 -6.96 3.81
CA ALA A 38 1.60 -6.26 5.06
C ALA A 38 3.08 -6.27 5.45
N ARG A 39 3.55 -5.14 5.98
CA ARG A 39 4.82 -5.01 6.71
C ARG A 39 4.49 -4.43 8.07
N ILE A 40 4.67 -5.23 9.12
CA ILE A 40 4.30 -4.86 10.48
C ILE A 40 5.51 -5.19 11.36
N SER A 41 6.07 -4.19 12.01
CA SER A 41 7.26 -4.35 12.86
C SER A 41 7.17 -3.45 14.09
N PRO A 42 7.62 -3.91 15.27
CA PRO A 42 7.59 -3.10 16.49
C PRO A 42 8.35 -1.78 16.29
N SER A 43 7.83 -0.70 16.85
CA SER A 43 8.47 0.64 16.81
C SER A 43 8.63 1.27 15.42
N GLU A 44 8.11 0.63 14.38
CA GLU A 44 8.07 1.14 13.00
C GLU A 44 6.64 1.44 12.57
N VAL A 45 6.49 2.22 11.49
CA VAL A 45 5.18 2.41 10.86
C VAL A 45 4.76 1.10 10.19
N GLY A 46 3.71 0.47 10.70
CA GLY A 46 3.12 -0.70 10.09
C GLY A 46 2.30 -0.32 8.86
N ARG A 47 2.31 -1.15 7.83
CA ARG A 47 1.59 -0.92 6.57
C ARG A 47 0.86 -2.18 6.16
N MET A 48 -0.39 -2.03 5.72
CA MET A 48 -1.22 -3.14 5.31
C MET A 48 -2.11 -2.72 4.14
N LEU A 49 -1.90 -3.32 2.98
CA LEU A 49 -2.84 -3.26 1.87
C LEU A 49 -3.88 -4.34 2.08
N ALA A 50 -5.13 -3.93 2.20
CA ALA A 50 -6.24 -4.83 2.48
C ALA A 50 -7.44 -4.53 1.60
N VAL A 51 -8.23 -5.57 1.36
CA VAL A 51 -9.57 -5.48 0.77
C VAL A 51 -10.56 -5.65 1.89
N VAL A 52 -11.46 -4.68 2.05
CA VAL A 52 -12.56 -4.71 3.01
C VAL A 52 -13.85 -5.02 2.25
N GLU A 53 -14.56 -6.05 2.68
CA GLU A 53 -15.80 -6.54 2.07
C GLU A 53 -16.91 -6.60 3.12
N GLY A 54 -18.10 -6.09 2.77
CA GLY A 54 -19.25 -6.04 3.67
C GLY A 54 -20.37 -5.19 3.08
N GLU A 55 -21.38 -4.84 3.88
CA GLU A 55 -22.36 -3.84 3.45
C GLU A 55 -21.76 -2.43 3.51
N GLU A 56 -22.25 -1.53 2.64
CA GLU A 56 -21.74 -0.15 2.56
C GLU A 56 -21.61 0.58 3.93
N PRO A 57 -22.61 0.62 4.81
CA PRO A 57 -22.49 1.28 6.12
C PRO A 57 -21.47 0.63 7.06
N GLU A 58 -21.23 -0.68 6.91
CA GLU A 58 -20.28 -1.44 7.73
C GLU A 58 -18.84 -1.18 7.29
N VAL A 59 -18.62 -1.13 5.97
CA VAL A 59 -17.34 -0.75 5.37
C VAL A 59 -16.98 0.69 5.74
N GLU A 60 -17.92 1.62 5.62
CA GLU A 60 -17.71 3.02 6.02
C GLU A 60 -17.38 3.14 7.52
N GLY A 61 -18.19 2.52 8.39
CA GLY A 61 -17.96 2.51 9.83
C GLY A 61 -16.61 1.91 10.23
N THR A 62 -16.17 0.86 9.51
CA THR A 62 -14.84 0.26 9.69
C THR A 62 -13.72 1.25 9.39
N LEU A 63 -13.79 1.95 8.27
CA LEU A 63 -12.76 2.92 7.88
C LEU A 63 -12.74 4.11 8.85
N ASP A 64 -13.89 4.59 9.28
CA ASP A 64 -14.00 5.66 10.28
C ASP A 64 -13.44 5.25 11.64
N PHE A 65 -13.69 4.02 12.08
CA PHE A 65 -13.13 3.47 13.32
C PHE A 65 -11.60 3.37 13.25
N LEU A 66 -11.06 2.86 12.15
CA LEU A 66 -9.61 2.75 11.97
C LEU A 66 -8.97 4.15 11.95
N SER A 67 -9.56 5.07 11.19
CA SER A 67 -9.11 6.47 11.09
C SER A 67 -9.12 7.18 12.45
N SER A 68 -10.23 7.09 13.19
CA SER A 68 -10.35 7.67 14.55
C SER A 68 -9.44 7.02 15.58
N SER A 69 -9.00 5.77 15.35
CA SER A 69 -7.98 5.09 16.16
C SER A 69 -6.55 5.52 15.83
N GLY A 70 -6.36 6.42 14.85
CA GLY A 70 -5.07 6.96 14.42
C GLY A 70 -4.43 6.22 13.25
N VAL A 71 -5.11 5.24 12.65
CA VAL A 71 -4.63 4.55 11.45
C VAL A 71 -4.85 5.46 10.24
N ARG A 72 -3.82 5.74 9.45
CA ARG A 72 -4.01 6.50 8.21
C ARG A 72 -4.53 5.58 7.12
N ILE A 73 -5.46 6.09 6.31
CA ILE A 73 -6.09 5.34 5.23
C ILE A 73 -5.80 6.08 3.93
N ALA A 74 -5.29 5.36 2.94
CA ALA A 74 -5.02 5.88 1.60
C ALA A 74 -5.62 4.94 0.53
N PRO A 75 -5.97 5.46 -0.66
CA PRO A 75 -6.41 4.62 -1.76
C PRO A 75 -5.27 3.72 -2.28
N PRO A 76 -5.62 2.60 -2.92
CA PRO A 76 -4.64 1.81 -3.65
C PRO A 76 -4.05 2.66 -4.77
N GLY A 77 -2.72 2.70 -4.87
CA GLY A 77 -2.05 3.45 -5.92
C GLY A 77 -1.39 4.77 -5.50
N GLU A 78 -1.40 5.13 -4.21
CA GLU A 78 -0.58 6.26 -3.69
C GLU A 78 0.73 5.80 -3.03
N GLY A 79 1.03 4.50 -3.10
CA GLY A 79 2.19 3.91 -2.42
C GLY A 79 3.55 4.19 -3.07
N LEU A 80 3.59 4.62 -4.33
CA LEU A 80 4.84 4.84 -5.08
C LEU A 80 4.72 6.04 -6.01
N ALA A 81 5.86 6.64 -6.34
CA ALA A 81 6.03 7.59 -7.42
C ALA A 81 7.22 7.17 -8.28
N LEU A 82 7.12 7.42 -9.59
CA LEU A 82 8.19 7.22 -10.55
C LEU A 82 8.63 8.58 -11.08
N ASP A 83 9.89 8.93 -10.83
CA ASP A 83 10.54 10.08 -11.42
C ASP A 83 11.04 9.71 -12.82
N GLU A 84 10.38 10.25 -13.86
CA GLU A 84 10.74 9.98 -15.24
C GLU A 84 12.07 10.62 -15.67
N GLU A 85 12.54 11.66 -14.97
CA GLU A 85 13.82 12.32 -15.28
C GLU A 85 15.00 11.48 -14.79
N LEU A 86 14.84 10.79 -13.66
CA LEU A 86 15.84 9.87 -13.11
C LEU A 86 15.75 8.46 -13.71
N CYS A 87 14.60 8.08 -14.25
CA CYS A 87 14.37 6.74 -14.75
C CYS A 87 15.10 6.48 -16.08
N THR A 88 16.08 5.57 -16.04
CA THR A 88 16.79 5.11 -17.25
C THR A 88 16.07 3.99 -18.00
N HIS A 89 14.85 3.63 -17.57
CA HIS A 89 14.07 2.49 -18.08
C HIS A 89 14.81 1.14 -18.08
N CYS A 90 15.76 0.93 -17.16
CA CYS A 90 16.55 -0.31 -17.08
C CYS A 90 15.74 -1.59 -16.80
N GLY A 91 14.47 -1.48 -16.39
CA GLY A 91 13.57 -2.61 -16.20
C GLY A 91 13.78 -3.42 -14.91
N ALA A 92 14.70 -3.01 -14.02
CA ALA A 92 14.95 -3.71 -12.75
C ALA A 92 13.67 -3.86 -11.90
N CYS A 93 12.87 -2.79 -11.79
CA CYS A 93 11.60 -2.81 -11.09
C CYS A 93 10.58 -3.77 -11.73
N ALA A 94 10.54 -3.87 -13.06
CA ALA A 94 9.65 -4.78 -13.77
C ALA A 94 10.04 -6.25 -13.56
N GLY A 95 11.33 -6.55 -13.48
CA GLY A 95 11.83 -7.92 -13.22
C GLY A 95 11.53 -8.42 -11.80
N LEU A 96 11.39 -7.52 -10.82
CA LEU A 96 11.18 -7.88 -9.41
C LEU A 96 9.73 -7.71 -8.95
N CYS A 97 8.87 -7.06 -9.74
CA CYS A 97 7.49 -6.77 -9.33
C CYS A 97 6.63 -8.05 -9.33
N PRO A 98 6.18 -8.55 -8.16
CA PRO A 98 5.46 -9.82 -8.09
C PRO A 98 4.05 -9.73 -8.71
N THR A 99 3.46 -8.54 -8.72
CA THR A 99 2.12 -8.31 -9.27
C THR A 99 2.12 -7.85 -10.71
N GLY A 100 3.29 -7.60 -11.29
CA GLY A 100 3.43 -7.03 -12.64
C GLY A 100 2.90 -5.60 -12.75
N ALA A 101 2.91 -4.83 -11.65
CA ALA A 101 2.60 -3.41 -11.68
C ALA A 101 3.64 -2.62 -12.49
N PHE A 102 4.91 -3.00 -12.41
CA PHE A 102 5.94 -2.51 -13.32
C PHE A 102 6.07 -3.45 -14.52
N THR A 103 6.06 -2.88 -15.72
CA THR A 103 6.28 -3.59 -16.98
C THR A 103 7.22 -2.80 -17.88
N VAL A 104 7.81 -3.46 -18.89
CA VAL A 104 8.55 -2.79 -19.96
C VAL A 104 7.71 -2.89 -21.23
N SER A 105 7.29 -1.74 -21.74
CA SER A 105 6.55 -1.65 -23.00
C SER A 105 7.40 -2.18 -24.14
N ARG A 106 6.81 -3.00 -25.01
CA ARG A 106 7.50 -3.55 -26.18
C ARG A 106 7.59 -2.57 -27.35
N GLU A 107 6.81 -1.50 -27.31
CA GLU A 107 6.74 -0.52 -28.40
C GLU A 107 7.89 0.47 -28.33
N ASP A 108 8.19 0.98 -27.14
CA ASP A 108 9.16 2.03 -26.87
C ASP A 108 10.24 1.65 -25.85
N TRP A 109 10.21 0.41 -25.33
CA TRP A 109 11.15 -0.11 -24.32
C TRP A 109 11.18 0.70 -23.03
N LYS A 110 10.11 1.44 -22.74
CA LYS A 110 9.98 2.22 -21.51
C LYS A 110 9.34 1.42 -20.40
N VAL A 111 9.77 1.72 -19.18
CA VAL A 111 9.10 1.22 -17.97
C VAL A 111 7.75 1.92 -17.84
N ALA A 112 6.69 1.13 -17.67
CA ALA A 112 5.35 1.58 -17.37
C ALA A 112 4.92 1.06 -15.98
N LEU A 113 4.20 1.90 -15.24
CA LEU A 113 3.69 1.60 -13.91
C LEU A 113 2.16 1.62 -13.91
N ASP A 114 1.55 0.47 -13.62
CA ASP A 114 0.13 0.32 -13.37
C ASP A 114 -0.15 0.31 -11.86
N MET A 115 -0.59 1.46 -11.35
CA MET A 115 -0.86 1.63 -9.93
C MET A 115 -2.06 0.80 -9.43
N THR A 116 -2.95 0.35 -10.32
CA THR A 116 -4.07 -0.51 -9.94
C THR A 116 -3.62 -1.91 -9.51
N ARG A 117 -2.45 -2.33 -9.96
CA ARG A 117 -1.83 -3.63 -9.65
C ARG A 117 -0.76 -3.51 -8.56
N CYS A 118 -0.40 -2.30 -8.16
CA CYS A 118 0.65 -2.06 -7.20
C CYS A 118 0.18 -2.45 -5.79
N ILE A 119 0.90 -3.37 -5.15
CA ILE A 119 0.64 -3.76 -3.76
C ILE A 119 1.51 -3.00 -2.74
N ALA A 120 2.20 -1.95 -3.18
CA ALA A 120 3.09 -1.13 -2.37
C ALA A 120 4.13 -1.92 -1.55
N CYS A 121 4.65 -3.02 -2.10
CA CYS A 121 5.61 -3.89 -1.39
C CYS A 121 6.99 -3.26 -1.17
N GLY A 122 7.32 -2.19 -1.91
CA GLY A 122 8.57 -1.45 -1.75
C GLY A 122 9.80 -2.06 -2.43
N ILE A 123 9.74 -3.29 -2.95
CA ILE A 123 10.91 -3.96 -3.55
C ILE A 123 11.52 -3.18 -4.73
N CYS A 124 10.68 -2.44 -5.47
CA CYS A 124 11.10 -1.60 -6.58
C CYS A 124 11.87 -0.34 -6.13
N VAL A 125 11.59 0.18 -4.93
CA VAL A 125 12.32 1.31 -4.34
C VAL A 125 13.73 0.85 -3.98
N GLU A 126 13.83 -0.28 -3.26
CA GLU A 126 15.12 -0.87 -2.86
C GLU A 126 15.97 -1.29 -4.08
N ALA A 127 15.33 -1.77 -5.15
CA ALA A 127 16.01 -2.25 -6.34
C ALA A 127 16.42 -1.15 -7.34
N CYS A 128 15.94 0.09 -7.19
CA CYS A 128 16.24 1.14 -8.17
C CYS A 128 17.60 1.79 -7.88
N PRO A 129 18.66 1.52 -8.69
CA PRO A 129 19.99 2.07 -8.42
C PRO A 129 20.08 3.58 -8.67
N TYR A 130 19.10 4.14 -9.41
CA TYR A 130 19.04 5.57 -9.74
C TYR A 130 18.15 6.37 -8.79
N GLY A 131 17.49 5.70 -7.83
CA GLY A 131 16.52 6.36 -6.93
C GLY A 131 15.28 6.92 -7.65
N ALA A 132 15.02 6.47 -8.89
CA ALA A 132 13.90 6.96 -9.70
C ALA A 132 12.53 6.47 -9.20
N VAL A 133 12.48 5.38 -8.44
CA VAL A 133 11.26 4.91 -7.80
C VAL A 133 11.30 5.36 -6.35
N THR A 134 10.43 6.30 -5.99
CA THR A 134 10.29 6.75 -4.63
C THR A 134 8.99 6.21 -4.03
N PRO A 135 8.93 6.13 -2.71
CA PRO A 135 7.65 5.98 -2.03
C PRO A 135 6.76 7.19 -2.33
N GLY A 136 5.45 6.97 -2.55
CA GLY A 136 4.50 8.07 -2.79
C GLY A 136 4.30 8.96 -1.56
N GLY A 137 3.60 10.09 -1.69
CA GLY A 137 3.51 11.14 -0.65
C GLY A 137 2.94 10.74 0.71
N ALA A 138 2.28 9.58 0.82
CA ALA A 138 1.89 8.99 2.11
C ALA A 138 2.96 8.05 2.71
N PHE A 139 3.92 7.64 1.88
CA PHE A 139 4.72 6.44 2.06
C PHE A 139 6.20 6.73 2.36
N GLY A 140 6.56 7.87 2.97
CA GLY A 140 7.96 8.19 3.29
C GLY A 140 8.68 7.02 3.98
N PHE A 141 9.64 6.39 3.28
CA PHE A 141 10.67 5.56 3.90
C PHE A 141 11.73 6.51 4.40
N THR A 142 11.48 7.14 5.55
CA THR A 142 12.56 7.64 6.38
C THR A 142 12.75 6.64 7.49
N GLU A 143 13.51 5.59 7.20
CA GLU A 143 14.43 5.11 8.23
C GLU A 143 15.33 6.30 8.54
N ALA A 144 15.10 6.91 9.71
CA ALA A 144 16.16 7.62 10.40
C ALA A 144 17.31 6.62 10.56
N GLY A 145 18.37 6.83 9.79
CA GLY A 145 19.46 5.87 9.67
C GLY A 145 20.76 6.45 9.14
N LEU A 146 20.98 7.77 9.31
CA LEU A 146 22.27 8.42 9.57
C LEU A 146 22.02 9.76 10.28
#